data_AF-A0A4R2P6B1-F1
#
_entry.id   AF-A0A4R2P6B1-F1
#
_cell.length_a   1.000
_cell.length_b   1.000
_cell.length_c   1.000
_cell.angle_alpha   90.00
_cell.angle_beta   90.00
_cell.angle_gamma   90.00
#
_symmetry.space_group_name_H-M   'P 1'
#
loop_
_entity.id
_entity.type
_entity.pdbx_description
1 polymer ?
#
loop_
_entity_poly.entity_id
_entity_poly.type
_entity_poly.pdbx_seq_one_letter_code
_entity_poly.pdbx_strand_id
1 'polypeptide(L)'
;MNDVTATERYRALAEAYGGTLARWPTAERAAAARWAATPEGTRVLAEASALDRQLDRWPVPVAAEGLATRIVAHAPAPPLHVRVRWWWSTAGIAAALAGAVAGTAGATLIGPSHDLTMEGGTVFGELGPVDDRS
;
A
#
# COMPACT_ATOMS: atom_id res chain seq x y z
N MET A 1 -15.40 30.42 16.89
CA MET A 1 -16.42 29.36 17.11
C MET A 1 -16.03 28.00 16.54
N ASN A 2 -14.96 27.87 15.72
CA ASN A 2 -14.60 26.59 15.08
C ASN A 2 -13.57 25.75 15.85
N ASP A 3 -12.96 26.28 16.93
CA ASP A 3 -11.85 25.61 17.64
C ASP A 3 -12.33 24.61 18.70
N VAL A 4 -13.48 24.85 19.34
CA VAL A 4 -14.03 23.95 20.38
C VAL A 4 -14.37 22.58 19.76
N THR A 5 -15.03 22.59 18.60
CA THR A 5 -15.33 21.37 17.85
C THR A 5 -14.07 20.66 17.34
N ALA A 6 -13.00 21.41 17.05
CA ALA A 6 -11.72 20.83 16.64
C ALA A 6 -11.04 20.15 17.84
N THR A 7 -11.02 20.77 19.02
CA THR A 7 -10.50 20.16 20.24
C THR A 7 -11.27 18.89 20.61
N GLU A 8 -12.60 18.90 20.53
CA GLU A 8 -13.42 17.71 20.78
C GLU A 8 -13.12 16.59 19.79
N ARG A 9 -12.93 16.92 18.50
CA ARG A 9 -12.49 15.96 17.48
C ARG A 9 -11.12 15.35 17.82
N TYR A 10 -10.16 16.16 18.25
CA TYR A 10 -8.83 15.65 18.61
C TYR A 10 -8.85 14.83 19.91
N ARG A 11 -9.73 15.15 20.85
CA ARG A 11 -9.97 14.30 22.03
C ARG A 11 -10.53 12.94 21.62
N ALA A 12 -11.52 12.90 20.73
CA ALA A 12 -12.04 11.65 20.19
C ALA A 12 -10.97 10.83 19.44
N LEU A 13 -10.07 11.51 18.70
CA LEU A 13 -8.93 10.84 18.06
C LEU A 13 -7.92 10.29 19.08
N ALA A 14 -7.64 11.01 20.16
CA ALA A 14 -6.77 10.53 21.23
C ALA A 14 -7.36 9.32 21.96
N GLU A 15 -8.68 9.30 22.17
CA GLU A 15 -9.38 8.16 22.75
C GLU A 15 -9.36 6.92 21.83
N ALA A 16 -9.50 7.13 20.51
CA ALA A 16 -9.54 6.03 19.55
C ALA A 16 -8.15 5.47 19.17
N TYR A 17 -7.14 6.33 19.05
CA TYR A 17 -5.81 5.97 18.51
C TYR A 17 -4.69 6.05 19.55
N GLY A 18 -4.97 6.51 20.77
CA GLY A 18 -3.99 6.72 21.83
C GLY A 18 -3.21 8.02 21.68
N GLY A 19 -2.23 8.20 22.56
CA GLY A 19 -1.49 9.47 22.68
C GLY A 19 -0.40 9.69 21.62
N THR A 20 -0.13 8.68 20.77
CA THR A 20 0.92 8.75 19.76
C THR A 20 0.38 9.25 18.42
N LEU A 21 0.68 10.49 18.04
CA LEU A 21 0.22 11.10 16.77
C LEU A 21 0.61 10.31 15.51
N ALA A 22 1.71 9.55 15.54
CA ALA A 22 2.10 8.69 14.41
C ALA A 22 1.12 7.55 14.13
N ARG A 23 0.22 7.21 15.08
CA ARG A 23 -0.85 6.21 14.91
C ARG A 23 -2.13 6.80 14.31
N TRP A 24 -2.27 8.13 14.32
CA TRP A 24 -3.48 8.80 13.87
C TRP A 24 -3.60 8.77 12.33
N PRO A 25 -4.81 9.01 11.77
CA PRO A 25 -5.00 9.17 10.33
C PRO A 25 -4.09 10.26 9.75
N THR A 26 -3.41 9.98 8.64
CA THR A 26 -2.38 10.87 8.05
C THR A 26 -2.88 12.28 7.79
N ALA A 27 -4.14 12.43 7.35
CA ALA A 27 -4.77 13.71 7.06
C ALA A 27 -4.84 14.64 8.29
N GLU A 28 -4.93 14.08 9.50
CA GLU A 28 -5.11 14.83 10.74
C GLU A 28 -3.78 15.17 11.43
N ARG A 29 -2.70 14.44 11.14
CA ARG A 29 -1.42 14.53 11.89
C ARG A 29 -0.83 15.93 11.91
N ALA A 30 -0.82 16.63 10.78
CA ALA A 30 -0.22 17.96 10.68
C ALA A 30 -1.00 19.01 11.49
N ALA A 31 -2.33 18.93 11.50
CA ALA A 31 -3.18 19.83 12.27
C ALA A 31 -3.16 19.47 13.77
N ALA A 32 -3.23 18.17 14.07
CA ALA A 32 -3.10 17.64 15.43
C ALA A 32 -1.75 17.99 16.07
N ALA A 33 -0.64 18.01 15.32
CA ALA A 33 0.66 18.42 15.84
C ALA A 33 0.67 19.87 16.35
N ARG A 34 -0.06 20.78 15.68
CA ARG A 34 -0.20 22.17 16.14
C ARG A 34 -1.07 22.25 17.39
N TRP A 35 -2.17 21.50 17.43
CA TRP A 35 -3.03 21.42 18.61
C TRP A 35 -2.31 20.77 19.81
N ALA A 36 -1.48 19.75 19.58
CA ALA A 36 -0.70 19.07 20.61
C ALA A 36 0.26 19.99 21.37
N ALA A 37 0.77 21.04 20.70
CA ALA A 37 1.61 22.07 21.31
C ALA A 37 0.84 23.01 22.26
N THR A 38 -0.50 22.97 22.28
CA THR A 38 -1.30 23.71 23.24
C THR A 38 -1.29 23.02 24.61
N PRO A 39 -1.51 23.76 25.72
CA PRO A 39 -1.57 23.15 27.06
C PRO A 39 -2.64 22.06 27.19
N GLU A 40 -3.81 22.25 26.55
CA GLU A 40 -4.87 21.25 26.56
C GLU A 40 -4.49 20.01 25.75
N GLY A 41 -3.96 20.19 24.53
CA GLY A 41 -3.52 19.08 23.69
C GLY A 41 -2.42 18.25 24.34
N THR A 42 -1.45 18.91 24.97
CA THR A 42 -0.40 18.23 25.75
C THR A 42 -1.00 17.42 26.90
N ARG A 43 -1.96 17.97 27.67
CA ARG A 43 -2.61 17.25 28.77
C ARG A 43 -3.36 16.01 28.28
N VAL A 44 -4.17 16.16 27.23
CA VAL A 44 -4.98 15.06 26.67
C VAL A 44 -4.09 13.95 26.12
N LEU A 45 -3.04 14.29 25.35
CA LEU A 45 -2.13 13.27 24.80
C LEU A 45 -1.28 12.60 25.88
N ALA A 46 -0.91 13.32 26.94
CA ALA A 46 -0.19 12.74 28.07
C ALA A 46 -1.05 11.73 28.84
N GLU A 47 -2.33 12.03 29.04
CA GLU A 47 -3.30 11.13 29.66
C GLU A 47 -3.50 9.87 28.82
N ALA A 48 -3.74 10.02 27.51
CA ALA A 48 -3.84 8.89 26.58
C ALA A 48 -2.55 8.04 26.54
N SER A 49 -1.39 8.68 26.49
CA SER A 49 -0.09 7.98 26.52
C SER A 49 0.19 7.27 27.85
N ALA A 50 -0.34 7.78 28.96
CA ALA A 50 -0.22 7.12 30.26
C ALA A 50 -1.03 5.83 30.29
N LEU A 51 -2.25 5.86 29.75
CA LEU A 51 -3.09 4.66 29.57
C LEU A 51 -2.41 3.65 28.65
N ASP A 52 -1.89 4.10 27.49
CA ASP A 52 -1.17 3.23 26.54
C ASP A 52 -0.02 2.50 27.23
N ARG A 53 0.81 3.21 28.02
CA ARG A 53 1.92 2.60 28.78
C ARG A 53 1.46 1.64 29.88
N GLN A 54 0.24 1.81 30.41
CA GLN A 54 -0.32 0.85 31.35
C GLN A 54 -0.75 -0.42 30.62
N LEU A 55 -1.36 -0.29 29.44
CA LEU A 55 -1.78 -1.41 28.61
C LEU A 55 -0.58 -2.18 28.06
N ASP A 56 0.49 -1.50 27.65
CA ASP A 56 1.73 -2.12 27.15
C ASP A 56 2.44 -2.99 28.21
N ARG A 57 2.18 -2.73 29.50
CA ARG A 57 2.72 -3.53 30.62
C ARG A 57 1.90 -4.79 30.91
N TRP A 58 0.75 -4.96 30.26
CA TRP A 58 -0.08 -6.13 30.48
C TRP A 58 0.63 -7.39 29.94
N PRO A 59 0.84 -8.43 30.77
CA PRO A 59 1.51 -9.64 30.32
C PRO A 59 0.63 -10.36 29.30
N VAL A 60 1.14 -10.52 28.07
CA VAL A 60 0.53 -11.37 27.06
C VAL A 60 0.95 -12.82 27.36
N PRO A 61 0.02 -13.76 27.57
CA PRO A 61 0.37 -15.16 27.77
C PRO A 61 1.21 -15.67 26.60
N VAL A 62 2.28 -16.40 26.89
CA VAL A 62 3.06 -17.08 25.86
C VAL A 62 2.10 -18.03 25.13
N ALA A 63 2.11 -17.96 23.80
CA ALA A 63 1.29 -18.85 22.97
C ALA A 63 1.59 -20.31 23.33
N ALA A 64 0.53 -21.11 23.49
CA ALA A 64 0.68 -22.53 23.77
C ALA A 64 1.58 -23.20 22.72
N GLU A 65 2.41 -24.15 23.14
CA GLU A 65 3.23 -24.94 22.22
C GLU A 65 2.35 -25.53 21.10
N GLY A 66 2.82 -25.38 19.86
CA GLY A 66 2.08 -25.84 18.68
C GLY A 66 0.88 -24.98 18.27
N LEU A 67 0.62 -23.81 18.88
CA LEU A 67 -0.42 -22.88 18.38
C LEU A 67 -0.16 -22.47 16.93
N ALA A 68 1.08 -22.12 16.58
CA ALA A 68 1.46 -21.80 15.21
C ALA A 68 1.17 -22.98 14.25
N THR A 69 1.53 -24.20 14.65
CA THR A 69 1.24 -25.42 13.88
C THR A 69 -0.26 -25.62 13.66
N ARG A 70 -1.08 -25.41 14.71
CA ARG A 70 -2.54 -25.53 14.60
C ARG A 70 -3.14 -24.44 13.71
N ILE A 71 -2.67 -23.19 13.81
CA ILE A 71 -3.08 -22.10 12.93
C ILE A 71 -2.77 -22.46 11.47
N VAL A 72 -1.55 -22.93 11.18
CA VAL A 72 -1.15 -23.34 9.82
C VAL A 72 -1.98 -24.52 9.33
N ALA A 73 -2.26 -25.50 10.18
CA ALA A 73 -3.07 -26.66 9.83
C ALA A 73 -4.54 -26.32 9.50
N HIS A 74 -5.08 -25.25 10.10
CA HIS A 74 -6.45 -24.78 9.86
C HIS A 74 -6.52 -23.60 8.89
N ALA A 75 -5.37 -23.09 8.41
CA ALA A 75 -5.36 -22.04 7.42
C ALA A 75 -5.90 -22.59 6.10
N PRO A 76 -6.78 -21.84 5.39
CA PRO A 76 -7.20 -22.24 4.07
C PRO A 76 -5.98 -22.43 3.17
N ALA A 77 -5.91 -23.57 2.49
CA ALA A 77 -4.81 -23.85 1.58
C ALA A 77 -4.76 -22.75 0.51
N PRO A 78 -3.57 -22.17 0.23
CA PRO A 78 -3.45 -21.18 -0.83
C PRO A 78 -3.85 -21.84 -2.15
N PRO A 79 -4.61 -21.14 -3.01
CA PRO A 79 -5.06 -21.71 -4.27
C PRO A 79 -3.85 -22.07 -5.14
N LEU A 80 -4.01 -23.09 -5.99
CA LEU A 80 -2.92 -23.65 -6.80
C LEU A 80 -2.18 -22.59 -7.61
N HIS A 81 -2.85 -21.53 -8.07
CA HIS A 81 -2.23 -20.45 -8.83
C HIS A 81 -1.20 -19.63 -8.03
N VAL A 82 -1.40 -19.47 -6.71
CA VAL A 82 -0.41 -18.79 -5.84
C VAL A 82 0.84 -19.66 -5.69
N ARG A 83 0.66 -20.97 -5.48
CA ARG A 83 1.77 -21.93 -5.42
C ARG A 83 2.56 -21.99 -6.72
N VAL A 84 1.85 -22.04 -7.84
CA VAL A 84 2.45 -22.00 -9.18
C VAL A 84 3.19 -20.68 -9.40
N ARG A 85 2.57 -19.53 -9.07
CA ARG A 85 3.24 -18.21 -9.16
C ARG A 85 4.55 -18.18 -8.37
N TRP A 86 4.58 -18.71 -7.15
CA TRP A 86 5.80 -18.77 -6.34
C TRP A 86 6.88 -19.66 -6.98
N TRP A 87 6.47 -20.78 -7.58
CA TRP A 87 7.37 -21.68 -8.31
C TRP A 87 7.94 -21.01 -9.58
N TRP A 88 7.13 -20.21 -10.28
CA TRP A 88 7.60 -19.38 -11.40
C TRP A 88 8.46 -18.19 -10.94
N SER A 89 8.25 -17.67 -9.74
CA SER A 89 9.08 -16.59 -9.18
C SER A 89 10.50 -17.06 -8.87
N THR A 90 10.70 -18.30 -8.43
CA THR A 90 12.05 -18.87 -8.26
C THR A 90 12.67 -19.29 -9.59
N ALA A 91 11.89 -19.88 -10.51
CA ALA A 91 12.37 -20.25 -11.84
C ALA A 91 12.74 -19.02 -12.71
N GLY A 92 12.01 -17.92 -12.58
CA GLY A 92 12.26 -16.68 -13.33
C GLY A 92 13.57 -15.99 -12.96
N ILE A 93 14.00 -16.08 -11.69
CA ILE A 93 15.29 -15.54 -11.25
C ILE A 93 16.46 -16.35 -11.84
N ALA A 94 16.33 -17.68 -11.94
CA ALA A 94 17.36 -18.55 -12.54
C ALA A 94 17.44 -18.41 -14.07
N ALA A 95 16.31 -18.25 -14.76
CA ALA A 95 16.27 -18.12 -16.22
C ALA A 95 16.86 -16.77 -16.71
N ALA A 96 16.73 -15.69 -15.93
CA ALA A 96 17.26 -14.38 -16.28
C ALA A 96 18.80 -14.35 -16.42
N LEU A 97 19.52 -15.26 -15.74
CA LEU A 97 20.98 -15.37 -15.87
C LEU A 97 21.42 -16.15 -17.13
N ALA A 98 20.55 -16.95 -17.74
CA ALA A 98 20.90 -17.80 -18.89
C ALA A 98 20.62 -17.15 -20.27
N GLY A 99 19.73 -16.15 -20.34
CA GLY A 99 19.33 -15.51 -21.61
C GLY A 99 20.32 -14.49 -22.19
N ALA A 100 21.38 -14.11 -21.48
CA ALA A 100 22.27 -13.01 -21.88
C ALA A 100 23.35 -13.36 -22.91
N VAL A 101 23.44 -14.61 -23.40
CA VAL A 101 24.59 -15.08 -24.20
C VAL A 101 24.26 -15.37 -25.67
N ALA A 102 22.99 -15.40 -26.08
CA ALA A 102 22.62 -15.83 -27.44
C ALA A 102 21.83 -14.75 -28.19
N GLY A 103 22.51 -13.75 -28.75
CA GLY A 103 21.83 -12.78 -29.62
C GLY A 103 22.65 -11.58 -30.08
N THR A 104 23.94 -11.73 -30.39
CA THR A 104 24.76 -10.61 -30.90
C THR A 104 25.60 -11.00 -32.11
N ALA A 105 24.98 -11.52 -33.17
CA ALA A 105 25.64 -11.59 -34.48
C ALA A 105 24.61 -11.54 -35.62
N GLY A 106 24.52 -10.41 -36.32
CA GLY A 106 23.80 -10.35 -37.59
C GLY A 106 23.37 -8.95 -38.06
N ALA A 107 24.35 -8.14 -38.51
CA ALA A 107 24.27 -7.10 -39.57
C ALA A 107 23.17 -6.02 -39.46
N THR A 108 23.49 -4.77 -39.08
CA THR A 108 23.95 -3.67 -39.98
C THR A 108 23.21 -3.55 -41.31
N LEU A 109 22.22 -2.65 -41.40
CA LEU A 109 21.97 -1.80 -42.59
C LEU A 109 20.92 -0.70 -42.24
N ILE A 110 21.35 0.57 -42.39
CA ILE A 110 20.55 1.75 -42.81
C ILE A 110 19.43 2.19 -41.83
N GLY A 111 19.52 3.35 -41.17
CA GLY A 111 19.51 4.69 -41.76
C GLY A 111 18.32 5.49 -41.17
N PRO A 112 18.25 6.83 -41.34
CA PRO A 112 18.20 7.74 -40.20
C PRO A 112 16.85 8.46 -39.95
N SER A 113 16.84 9.13 -38.78
CA SER A 113 16.19 10.42 -38.48
C SER A 113 14.67 10.55 -38.39
N HIS A 114 14.28 10.91 -37.16
CA HIS A 114 13.46 12.06 -36.75
C HIS A 114 12.00 12.18 -37.21
N ASP A 115 11.17 12.32 -36.17
CA ASP A 115 10.00 13.18 -36.04
C ASP A 115 9.16 13.38 -37.28
N LEU A 116 8.01 12.70 -37.27
CA LEU A 116 6.78 13.32 -37.69
C LEU A 116 5.73 13.13 -36.58
N THR A 117 5.49 14.24 -35.90
CA THR A 117 4.15 14.79 -35.68
C THR A 117 3.09 13.84 -35.11
N MET A 118 2.75 14.13 -33.85
CA MET A 118 1.43 13.86 -33.28
C MET A 118 0.32 14.26 -34.27
N GLU A 119 -0.53 13.32 -34.67
CA GLU A 119 -1.88 13.66 -35.13
C GLU A 119 -2.87 12.63 -34.59
N GLY A 120 -3.92 13.14 -33.95
CA GLY A 120 -4.82 12.41 -33.08
C GLY A 120 -5.61 11.32 -33.80
N GLY A 121 -5.58 10.13 -33.21
CA GLY A 121 -6.51 9.05 -33.52
C GLY A 121 -6.79 8.29 -32.24
N THR A 122 -7.90 8.62 -31.58
CA THR A 122 -8.46 7.84 -30.49
C THR A 122 -8.66 6.40 -30.94
N VAL A 123 -7.83 5.50 -30.41
CA VAL A 123 -7.98 4.05 -30.45
C VAL A 123 -9.20 3.68 -29.61
N PHE A 124 -10.37 3.99 -30.13
CA PHE A 124 -11.62 3.34 -29.77
C PHE A 124 -12.38 3.15 -31.06
N GLY A 125 -12.12 2.00 -31.67
CA GLY A 125 -13.05 1.27 -32.53
C GLY A 125 -13.89 2.12 -33.47
N GLU A 126 -13.25 2.57 -34.53
CA GLU A 126 -13.90 2.86 -35.80
C GLU A 126 -14.68 1.63 -36.26
N LEU A 127 -16.00 1.77 -36.37
CA LEU A 127 -16.86 0.85 -37.11
C LEU A 127 -17.27 1.58 -38.39
N GLY A 128 -16.80 1.02 -39.51
CA GLY A 128 -17.05 1.54 -40.85
C GLY A 128 -18.52 1.47 -41.27
N PRO A 129 -18.85 2.11 -42.40
CA PRO A 129 -20.21 2.36 -42.83
C PRO A 129 -20.85 1.10 -43.43
N VAL A 130 -22.04 0.74 -42.96
CA VAL A 130 -23.00 -0.01 -43.78
C VAL A 130 -23.98 1.01 -44.34
N ASP A 131 -23.67 1.44 -45.55
CA ASP A 131 -24.59 2.09 -46.47
C ASP A 131 -25.38 0.97 -47.16
N ASP A 132 -26.71 1.05 -47.19
CA ASP A 132 -27.39 0.77 -48.46
C ASP A 132 -28.67 1.58 -48.55
N ARG A 133 -28.82 2.20 -49.73
CA ARG A 133 -29.89 3.08 -50.14
C ARG A 133 -31.13 2.25 -50.47
N SER A 134 -32.30 2.85 -50.28
CA SER A 134 -33.27 3.18 -51.35
C SER A 134 -34.49 3.86 -50.74
#